data_AF-A0A956PFY1-F1
#
_entry.id   AF-A0A956PFY1-F1
#
_cell.length_a   1.000
_cell.length_b   1.000
_cell.length_c   1.000
_cell.angle_alpha   90.00
_cell.angle_beta   90.00
_cell.angle_gamma   90.00
#
_symmetry.space_group_name_H-M   'P 1'
#
loop_
_entity.id
_entity.type
_entity.pdbx_description
1 polymer ?
#
loop_
_entity_poly.entity_id
_entity_poly.type
_entity_poly.pdbx_seq_one_letter_code
_entity_poly.pdbx_strand_id
1 'polypeptide(L)'
;MDWIRDLAVQASIHTFSGLRATAQEKAQYIAVGFEELKRYALQGAYRFLIAIDKEMDNERVGYLFLNLYDQDDLGRRQTFVEDIAALPEYWGLGVGHILFDAATKVTAELGMHFMGGEVAAENSRIEAALRNNFYLETYRVVRPCTPEAEQLMEEVRQSKEKAGEVQDKLSKLRERRQRRKRNRT
;
A
#
# COMPACT_ATOMS: atom_id res chain seq x y z
N MET A 1 6.22 -13.62 -10.08
CA MET A 1 5.12 -12.64 -10.07
C MET A 1 3.96 -13.15 -9.23
N ASP A 2 3.66 -14.44 -9.25
CA ASP A 2 2.53 -15.02 -8.51
C ASP A 2 2.59 -14.76 -6.99
N TRP A 3 3.78 -14.83 -6.38
CA TRP A 3 3.97 -14.42 -4.98
C TRP A 3 3.56 -12.96 -4.69
N ILE A 4 3.83 -12.04 -5.63
CA ILE A 4 3.45 -10.62 -5.48
C ILE A 4 1.92 -10.52 -5.56
N ARG A 5 1.28 -11.26 -6.46
CA ARG A 5 -0.19 -11.33 -6.54
C ARG A 5 -0.78 -11.82 -5.23
N ASP A 6 -0.26 -12.93 -4.70
CA ASP A 6 -0.78 -13.53 -3.48
C ASP A 6 -0.61 -12.59 -2.29
N LEU A 7 0.56 -11.96 -2.18
CA LEU A 7 0.80 -10.94 -1.16
C LEU A 7 -0.11 -9.72 -1.35
N ALA A 8 -0.29 -9.25 -2.58
CA ALA A 8 -1.16 -8.12 -2.91
C ALA A 8 -2.63 -8.40 -2.55
N VAL A 9 -3.12 -9.60 -2.86
CA VAL A 9 -4.48 -10.04 -2.48
C VAL A 9 -4.63 -10.08 -0.96
N GLN A 10 -3.69 -10.70 -0.25
CA GLN A 10 -3.70 -10.77 1.21
C GLN A 10 -3.58 -9.40 1.88
N ALA A 11 -2.75 -8.52 1.32
CA ALA A 11 -2.48 -7.21 1.88
C ALA A 11 -3.42 -6.10 1.36
N SER A 12 -4.26 -6.38 0.37
CA SER A 12 -5.16 -5.42 -0.33
C SER A 12 -6.01 -4.58 0.62
N ILE A 13 -6.33 -5.14 1.77
CA ILE A 13 -7.11 -4.50 2.83
C ILE A 13 -6.30 -3.44 3.61
N HIS A 14 -4.97 -3.47 3.48
CA HIS A 14 -4.00 -2.68 4.22
C HIS A 14 -3.11 -1.79 3.33
N THR A 15 -3.29 -1.81 2.01
CA THR A 15 -2.44 -1.06 1.09
C THR A 15 -2.92 0.37 0.83
N PHE A 16 -2.11 1.11 0.07
CA PHE A 16 -2.47 2.43 -0.45
C PHE A 16 -3.45 2.24 -1.61
N SER A 17 -4.72 2.50 -1.34
CA SER A 17 -5.79 2.39 -2.33
C SER A 17 -6.70 3.60 -2.19
N GLY A 18 -6.90 4.33 -3.28
CA GLY A 18 -7.95 5.37 -3.40
C GLY A 18 -9.37 4.79 -3.44
N LEU A 19 -9.53 3.48 -3.71
CA LEU A 19 -10.83 2.83 -3.84
C LEU A 19 -11.59 2.74 -2.51
N ARG A 20 -12.86 3.16 -2.57
CA ARG A 20 -13.88 2.92 -1.54
C ARG A 20 -14.56 1.60 -1.85
N ALA A 21 -13.94 0.53 -1.40
CA ALA A 21 -14.36 -0.84 -1.65
C ALA A 21 -14.16 -1.67 -0.38
N THR A 22 -14.97 -2.70 -0.23
CA THR A 22 -14.80 -3.73 0.80
C THR A 22 -13.47 -4.44 0.61
N ALA A 23 -13.01 -5.11 1.67
CA ALA A 23 -11.83 -5.97 1.62
C ALA A 23 -11.90 -7.00 0.48
N GLN A 24 -13.06 -7.61 0.30
CA GLN A 24 -13.30 -8.63 -0.70
C GLN A 24 -13.27 -8.05 -2.13
N GLU A 25 -13.89 -6.89 -2.35
CA GLU A 25 -13.85 -6.22 -3.65
C GLU A 25 -12.42 -5.80 -4.03
N LYS A 26 -11.62 -5.30 -3.08
CA LYS A 26 -10.20 -4.98 -3.33
C LYS A 26 -9.39 -6.23 -3.68
N ALA A 27 -9.56 -7.30 -2.90
CA ALA A 27 -8.91 -8.57 -3.17
C ALA A 27 -9.28 -9.14 -4.54
N GLN A 28 -10.57 -9.07 -4.91
CA GLN A 28 -11.06 -9.53 -6.21
C GLN A 28 -10.55 -8.65 -7.36
N TYR A 29 -10.57 -7.33 -7.18
CA TYR A 29 -10.04 -6.38 -8.15
C TYR A 29 -8.56 -6.66 -8.45
N ILE A 30 -7.73 -6.80 -7.42
CA ILE A 30 -6.32 -7.17 -7.59
C ILE A 30 -6.22 -8.54 -8.25
N ALA A 31 -6.96 -9.55 -7.76
CA ALA A 31 -6.87 -10.91 -8.28
C ALA A 31 -7.20 -11.03 -9.77
N VAL A 32 -8.10 -10.18 -10.29
CA VAL A 32 -8.50 -10.13 -11.70
C VAL A 32 -7.57 -9.22 -12.51
N GLY A 33 -7.24 -8.03 -12.00
CA GLY A 33 -6.43 -7.03 -12.70
C GLY A 33 -4.93 -7.35 -12.76
N PHE A 34 -4.42 -8.21 -11.86
CA PHE A 34 -2.99 -8.45 -11.72
C PHE A 34 -2.30 -8.98 -13.00
N GLU A 35 -3.00 -9.77 -13.82
CA GLU A 35 -2.42 -10.26 -15.09
C GLU A 35 -2.17 -9.13 -16.09
N GLU A 36 -3.04 -8.12 -16.10
CA GLU A 36 -2.85 -6.93 -16.92
C GLU A 36 -1.68 -6.08 -16.39
N LEU A 37 -1.59 -5.91 -15.07
CA LEU A 37 -0.47 -5.22 -14.41
C LEU A 37 0.87 -5.91 -14.71
N LYS A 38 0.89 -7.25 -14.69
CA LYS A 38 2.06 -8.04 -15.06
C LYS A 38 2.47 -7.81 -16.50
N ARG A 39 1.50 -7.72 -17.43
CA ARG A 39 1.78 -7.38 -18.83
C ARG A 39 2.40 -5.99 -18.96
N TYR A 40 1.84 -4.98 -18.30
CA TYR A 40 2.37 -3.63 -18.35
C TYR A 40 3.75 -3.50 -17.71
N ALA A 41 4.02 -4.24 -16.64
CA ALA A 41 5.36 -4.34 -16.04
C ALA A 41 6.38 -4.95 -17.02
N LEU A 42 6.01 -6.00 -17.76
CA LEU A 42 6.86 -6.61 -18.79
C LEU A 42 7.12 -5.69 -19.99
N GLN A 43 6.18 -4.80 -20.30
CA GLN A 43 6.33 -3.77 -21.33
C GLN A 43 7.16 -2.57 -20.86
N GLY A 44 7.60 -2.56 -19.60
CA GLY A 44 8.38 -1.47 -19.02
C GLY A 44 7.54 -0.24 -18.64
N ALA A 45 6.21 -0.32 -18.69
CA ALA A 45 5.31 0.75 -18.26
C ALA A 45 5.25 0.88 -16.74
N TYR A 46 5.53 -0.21 -16.03
CA TYR A 46 5.53 -0.28 -14.58
C TYR A 46 6.78 -1.01 -14.06
N ARG A 47 7.10 -0.82 -12.79
CA ARG A 47 8.14 -1.57 -12.08
C ARG A 47 7.63 -2.09 -10.74
N PHE A 48 7.99 -3.34 -10.43
CA PHE A 48 7.88 -3.87 -9.08
C PHE A 48 9.22 -3.71 -8.37
N LEU A 49 9.21 -2.99 -7.25
CA LEU A 49 10.32 -2.94 -6.30
C LEU A 49 10.05 -3.97 -5.22
N ILE A 50 11.03 -4.81 -4.88
CA ILE A 50 10.86 -5.91 -3.94
C ILE A 50 11.80 -5.70 -2.75
N ALA A 51 11.25 -5.73 -1.54
CA ALA A 51 12.03 -5.74 -0.32
C ALA A 51 12.44 -7.19 0.01
N ILE A 52 13.71 -7.39 0.32
CA ILE A 52 14.30 -8.71 0.60
C ILE A 52 14.94 -8.66 1.99
N ASP A 53 14.57 -9.61 2.86
CA ASP A 53 15.25 -9.85 4.13
C ASP A 53 16.49 -10.73 3.90
N LYS A 54 17.66 -10.12 4.05
CA LYS A 54 18.95 -10.80 3.86
C LYS A 54 19.34 -11.72 5.02
N GLU A 55 18.74 -11.54 6.20
CA GLU A 55 19.03 -12.36 7.39
C GLU A 55 18.19 -13.65 7.40
N MET A 56 17.04 -13.65 6.72
CA MET A 56 16.13 -14.78 6.59
C MET A 56 16.17 -15.38 5.18
N ASP A 57 17.32 -15.93 4.78
CA ASP A 57 17.50 -16.64 3.50
C ASP A 57 17.02 -15.89 2.24
N ASN A 58 17.21 -14.56 2.20
CA ASN A 58 16.73 -13.70 1.11
C ASN A 58 15.22 -13.81 0.87
N GLU A 59 14.44 -13.99 1.94
CA GLU A 59 12.98 -13.99 1.87
C GLU A 59 12.47 -12.66 1.31
N ARG A 60 11.45 -12.73 0.45
CA ARG A 60 10.78 -11.54 -0.08
C ARG A 60 9.73 -11.13 0.93
N VAL A 61 9.75 -9.86 1.35
CA VAL A 61 8.98 -9.41 2.53
C VAL A 61 8.05 -8.25 2.24
N GLY A 62 8.16 -7.65 1.06
CA GLY A 62 7.27 -6.60 0.61
C GLY A 62 7.50 -6.20 -0.84
N TYR A 63 6.60 -5.41 -1.38
CA TYR A 63 6.73 -4.82 -2.69
C TYR A 63 6.15 -3.40 -2.75
N LEU A 64 6.60 -2.65 -3.74
CA LEU A 64 5.99 -1.40 -4.21
C LEU A 64 5.78 -1.52 -5.72
N PHE A 65 4.58 -1.19 -6.18
CA PHE A 65 4.21 -1.18 -7.59
C PHE A 65 4.18 0.26 -8.10
N LEU A 66 5.10 0.56 -9.02
CA LEU A 66 5.37 1.91 -9.51
C LEU A 66 4.98 2.03 -10.98
N ASN A 67 4.03 2.90 -11.29
CA ASN A 67 3.72 3.35 -12.63
C ASN A 67 4.76 4.39 -13.09
N LEU A 68 5.33 4.18 -14.28
CA LEU A 68 6.41 5.02 -14.82
C LEU A 68 5.94 6.07 -15.83
N TYR A 69 4.64 6.14 -16.13
CA TYR A 69 4.10 6.98 -17.20
C TYR A 69 2.89 7.81 -16.77
N ASP A 70 2.81 8.13 -15.48
CA ASP A 70 1.70 8.93 -14.95
C ASP A 70 1.88 10.43 -15.20
N GLN A 71 0.77 11.17 -15.09
CA GLN A 71 0.74 12.62 -15.14
C GLN A 71 -0.07 13.16 -13.97
N ASP A 72 0.41 14.26 -13.38
CA ASP A 72 -0.38 14.97 -12.37
C ASP A 72 -1.54 15.75 -12.99
N ASP A 73 -2.36 16.38 -12.15
CA ASP A 73 -3.53 17.18 -12.55
C ASP A 73 -3.18 18.35 -13.49
N LEU A 74 -1.91 18.73 -13.59
CA LEU A 74 -1.40 19.78 -14.48
C LEU A 74 -0.75 19.22 -15.76
N GLY A 75 -0.81 17.90 -15.97
CA GLY A 75 -0.22 17.21 -17.13
C GLY A 75 1.31 17.05 -17.04
N ARG A 76 1.93 17.31 -15.88
CA ARG A 76 3.37 17.13 -15.70
C ARG A 76 3.67 15.66 -15.47
N ARG A 77 4.77 15.18 -16.06
CA ARG A 77 5.20 13.78 -15.89
C ARG A 77 5.59 13.51 -14.44
N GLN A 78 5.09 12.42 -13.90
CA GLN A 78 5.47 11.87 -12.61
C GLN A 78 5.48 10.34 -12.66
N THR A 79 6.12 9.73 -11.67
CA THR A 79 5.82 8.32 -11.35
C THR A 79 4.65 8.26 -10.38
N PHE A 80 3.92 7.16 -10.35
CA PHE A 80 2.78 7.00 -9.44
C PHE A 80 2.83 5.67 -8.70
N VAL A 81 2.65 5.71 -7.39
CA VAL A 81 2.62 4.52 -6.54
C VAL A 81 1.21 3.96 -6.57
N GLU A 82 1.03 2.90 -7.35
CA GLU A 82 -0.25 2.20 -7.52
C GLU A 82 -0.59 1.35 -6.29
N ASP A 83 0.43 0.74 -5.69
CA ASP A 83 0.25 -0.16 -4.57
C ASP A 83 1.54 -0.37 -3.78
N ILE A 84 1.41 -0.68 -2.49
CA ILE A 84 2.53 -1.05 -1.62
C ILE A 84 2.06 -1.97 -0.50
N ALA A 85 2.81 -3.03 -0.27
CA ALA A 85 2.54 -3.98 0.80
C ALA A 85 3.82 -4.55 1.40
N ALA A 86 3.69 -5.01 2.64
CA ALA A 86 4.69 -5.83 3.31
C ALA A 86 3.97 -6.94 4.09
N LEU A 87 4.67 -8.06 4.29
CA LEU A 87 4.20 -9.12 5.16
C LEU A 87 3.93 -8.56 6.58
N PRO A 88 2.82 -8.96 7.23
CA PRO A 88 2.42 -8.39 8.53
C PRO A 88 3.53 -8.35 9.57
N GLU A 89 4.28 -9.43 9.74
CA GLU A 89 5.41 -9.59 10.65
C GLU A 89 6.51 -8.54 10.45
N TYR A 90 6.66 -7.99 9.24
CA TYR A 90 7.63 -6.93 8.93
C TYR A 90 7.08 -5.51 9.07
N TRP A 91 5.81 -5.36 9.44
CA TRP A 91 5.24 -4.03 9.68
C TRP A 91 5.91 -3.32 10.85
N GLY A 92 6.22 -2.04 10.64
CA GLY A 92 6.92 -1.21 11.62
C GLY A 92 8.45 -1.38 11.60
N LEU A 93 8.99 -2.27 10.75
CA LEU A 93 10.43 -2.50 10.61
C LEU A 93 11.07 -1.67 9.49
N GLY A 94 10.39 -0.63 9.01
CA GLY A 94 10.95 0.26 7.99
C GLY A 94 10.87 -0.23 6.54
N VAL A 95 10.23 -1.37 6.26
CA VAL A 95 10.09 -1.90 4.88
C VAL A 95 9.50 -0.87 3.91
N GLY A 96 8.46 -0.13 4.34
CA GLY A 96 7.87 0.92 3.52
C GLY A 96 8.85 2.05 3.17
N HIS A 97 9.67 2.48 4.13
CA HIS A 97 10.71 3.50 3.90
C HIS A 97 11.72 3.05 2.86
N ILE A 98 12.22 1.82 2.98
CA ILE A 98 13.18 1.25 2.03
C ILE A 98 12.59 1.20 0.61
N LEU A 99 11.32 0.80 0.50
CA LEU A 99 10.62 0.74 -0.78
C LEU A 99 10.40 2.14 -1.39
N PHE A 100 9.99 3.13 -0.59
CA PHE A 100 9.83 4.51 -1.06
C PHE A 100 11.17 5.14 -1.45
N ASP A 101 12.23 4.96 -0.67
CA ASP A 101 13.57 5.43 -1.02
C ASP A 101 14.06 4.84 -2.35
N ALA A 102 13.78 3.55 -2.58
CA ALA A 102 14.09 2.90 -3.85
C ALA A 102 13.24 3.47 -5.00
N ALA A 103 11.94 3.74 -4.77
CA ALA A 103 11.06 4.35 -5.76
C ALA A 103 11.52 5.76 -6.13
N THR A 104 11.85 6.60 -5.14
CA THR A 104 12.38 7.95 -5.36
C THR A 104 13.65 7.94 -6.21
N LYS A 105 14.55 6.98 -6.00
CA LYS A 105 15.74 6.82 -6.85
C LYS A 105 15.35 6.52 -8.31
N VAL A 106 14.43 5.58 -8.52
CA VAL A 106 13.92 5.24 -9.86
C VAL A 106 13.27 6.46 -10.53
N THR A 107 12.43 7.21 -9.81
CA THR A 107 11.80 8.44 -10.31
C THR A 107 12.85 9.48 -10.74
N ALA A 108 13.88 9.69 -9.91
CA ALA A 108 14.96 10.62 -10.22
C ALA A 108 15.80 10.18 -11.43
N GLU A 109 16.11 8.88 -11.55
CA GLU A 109 16.82 8.30 -12.70
C GLU A 109 16.04 8.47 -14.02
N LEU A 110 14.70 8.53 -13.94
CA LEU A 110 13.83 8.81 -15.10
C LEU A 110 13.74 10.31 -15.45
N GLY A 111 14.43 11.18 -14.71
CA GLY A 111 14.40 12.63 -14.91
C GLY A 111 13.09 13.28 -14.47
N MET A 112 12.33 12.62 -13.59
CA MET A 112 11.06 13.14 -13.06
C MET A 112 11.28 13.79 -11.70
N HIS A 113 10.49 14.82 -11.40
CA HIS A 113 10.61 15.59 -10.16
C HIS A 113 9.66 15.14 -9.06
N PHE A 114 8.55 14.47 -9.43
CA PHE A 114 7.47 14.14 -8.52
C PHE A 114 7.13 12.65 -8.59
N MET A 115 6.71 12.14 -7.44
CA MET A 115 6.13 10.81 -7.30
C MET A 115 4.79 10.97 -6.57
N GLY A 116 3.71 10.65 -7.28
CA GLY A 116 2.36 10.67 -6.76
C GLY A 116 1.96 9.33 -6.13
N GLY A 117 0.79 9.34 -5.51
CA GLY A 117 0.12 8.14 -5.02
C GLY A 117 -1.22 8.54 -4.40
N GLU A 118 -2.19 7.63 -4.46
CA GLU A 118 -3.52 7.88 -3.89
C GLU A 118 -3.71 7.12 -2.58
N VAL A 119 -4.21 7.85 -1.59
CA VAL A 119 -4.68 7.25 -0.35
C VAL A 119 -6.07 7.78 -0.03
N ALA A 120 -7.00 6.89 0.28
CA ALA A 120 -8.28 7.32 0.82
C ALA A 120 -8.06 8.11 2.12
N ALA A 121 -8.78 9.22 2.31
CA ALA A 121 -8.59 10.13 3.44
C ALA A 121 -8.71 9.44 4.81
N GLU A 122 -9.52 8.37 4.89
CA GLU A 122 -9.74 7.62 6.12
C GLU A 122 -8.79 6.42 6.26
N ASN A 123 -7.81 6.26 5.36
CA ASN A 123 -6.80 5.22 5.47
C ASN A 123 -5.75 5.64 6.49
N SER A 124 -5.58 4.85 7.55
CA SER A 124 -4.59 5.10 8.61
C SER A 124 -3.14 5.13 8.10
N ARG A 125 -2.89 4.66 6.88
CA ARG A 125 -1.60 4.73 6.20
C ARG A 125 -1.26 6.12 5.66
N ILE A 126 -2.18 7.08 5.67
CA ILE A 126 -1.85 8.48 5.38
C ILE A 126 -0.72 8.97 6.29
N GLU A 127 -0.73 8.58 7.57
CA GLU A 127 0.34 8.86 8.52
C GLU A 127 1.68 8.21 8.12
N ALA A 128 1.63 7.05 7.48
CA ALA A 128 2.84 6.40 6.96
C ALA A 128 3.38 7.17 5.74
N ALA A 129 2.54 7.65 4.84
CA ALA A 129 2.98 8.49 3.72
C ALA A 129 3.58 9.81 4.22
N LEU A 130 2.94 10.49 5.18
CA LEU A 130 3.46 11.72 5.76
C LEU A 130 4.84 11.52 6.41
N ARG A 131 5.06 10.40 7.12
CA ARG A 131 6.40 10.02 7.64
C ARG A 131 7.43 9.73 6.54
N ASN A 132 7.00 9.50 5.31
CA ASN A 132 7.84 9.27 4.13
C ASN A 132 8.01 10.51 3.26
N ASN A 133 7.83 11.71 3.83
CA ASN A 133 7.97 12.99 3.12
C ASN A 133 7.00 13.17 1.94
N PHE A 134 5.87 12.47 1.93
CA PHE A 134 4.77 12.80 1.03
C PHE A 134 4.04 14.04 1.54
N TYR A 135 3.55 14.85 0.61
CA TYR A 135 2.70 16.00 0.89
C TYR A 135 1.27 15.69 0.42
N LEU A 136 0.29 16.13 1.20
CA LEU A 136 -1.11 15.97 0.84
C LEU A 136 -1.50 17.09 -0.13
N GLU A 137 -1.84 16.73 -1.36
CA GLU A 137 -2.12 17.68 -2.43
C GLU A 137 -3.64 17.90 -2.65
N THR A 138 -4.47 16.86 -2.55
CA THR A 138 -5.91 16.93 -2.89
C THR A 138 -6.83 16.26 -1.86
N TYR A 139 -7.95 16.91 -1.52
CA TYR A 139 -9.05 16.34 -0.73
C TYR A 139 -10.25 16.04 -1.63
N ARG A 140 -10.58 14.76 -1.83
CA ARG A 140 -11.79 14.34 -2.57
C ARG A 140 -12.97 14.12 -1.62
N VAL A 141 -14.03 14.92 -1.77
CA VAL A 141 -15.31 14.75 -1.05
C VAL A 141 -16.29 13.98 -1.93
N VAL A 142 -17.06 13.06 -1.34
CA VAL A 142 -18.05 12.23 -2.06
C VAL A 142 -19.23 11.97 -1.14
N ARG A 143 -20.44 11.96 -1.71
CA ARG A 143 -21.71 11.63 -1.05
C ARG A 143 -22.33 10.38 -1.71
N PRO A 144 -22.74 9.34 -0.96
CA PRO A 144 -23.53 8.26 -1.54
C PRO A 144 -24.91 8.80 -1.94
N CYS A 145 -25.37 8.44 -3.14
CA CYS A 145 -26.62 8.96 -3.72
C CYS A 145 -27.68 7.89 -3.95
N THR A 146 -27.40 6.63 -3.60
CA THR A 146 -28.35 5.51 -3.70
C THR A 146 -28.32 4.66 -2.43
N PRO A 147 -29.40 3.94 -2.10
CA PRO A 147 -29.43 3.04 -0.94
C PRO A 147 -28.31 1.99 -0.95
N GLU A 148 -27.97 1.47 -2.13
CA GLU A 148 -26.90 0.49 -2.30
C GLU A 148 -25.53 1.11 -1.97
N ALA A 149 -25.29 2.35 -2.44
CA ALA A 149 -24.05 3.07 -2.15
C ALA A 149 -23.96 3.47 -0.66
N GLU A 150 -25.09 3.78 -0.02
CA GLU A 150 -25.14 4.04 1.43
C GLU A 150 -24.78 2.79 2.24
N GLN A 151 -25.35 1.64 1.88
CA GLN A 151 -25.02 0.35 2.51
C GLN A 151 -23.54 -0.01 2.33
N LEU A 152 -23.01 0.16 1.11
CA LEU A 152 -21.59 -0.08 0.83
C LEU A 152 -20.68 0.81 1.70
N MET A 153 -21.01 2.10 1.83
CA MET A 153 -20.24 3.01 2.66
C MET A 153 -20.28 2.61 4.14
N GLU A 154 -21.41 2.10 4.63
CA GLU A 154 -21.55 1.58 6.00
C GLU A 154 -20.76 0.28 6.22
N GLU A 155 -20.80 -0.66 5.26
CA GLU A 155 -20.00 -1.89 5.32
C GLU A 155 -18.49 -1.60 5.30
N VAL A 156 -18.06 -0.67 4.45
CA VAL A 156 -16.68 -0.19 4.41
C VAL A 156 -16.29 0.43 5.75
N ARG A 157 -17.18 1.21 6.37
CA ARG A 157 -16.96 1.79 7.70
C ARG A 157 -16.76 0.71 8.77
N GLN A 158 -17.67 -0.26 8.85
CA GLN A 158 -17.59 -1.36 9.83
C GLN A 158 -16.39 -2.29 9.59
N SER A 159 -16.07 -2.57 8.34
CA SER A 159 -14.90 -3.38 7.97
C SER A 159 -13.60 -2.71 8.41
N LYS A 160 -13.51 -1.38 8.22
CA LYS A 160 -12.36 -0.57 8.68
C LYS A 160 -12.26 -0.53 10.21
N GLU A 161 -13.37 -0.34 10.93
CA GLU A 161 -13.39 -0.36 12.40
C GLU A 161 -12.87 -1.69 12.94
N LYS A 162 -13.38 -2.82 12.41
CA LYS A 162 -12.90 -4.16 12.78
C LYS A 162 -11.42 -4.36 12.45
N ALA A 163 -10.96 -3.88 11.30
CA ALA A 163 -9.55 -3.97 10.92
C ALA A 163 -8.65 -3.15 11.87
N GLY A 164 -9.09 -1.95 12.28
CA GLY A 164 -8.43 -1.12 13.27
C GLY A 164 -8.29 -1.82 14.62
N GLU A 165 -9.37 -2.45 15.11
CA GLU A 165 -9.33 -3.23 16.35
C GLU A 165 -8.37 -4.42 16.30
N VAL A 166 -8.32 -5.11 15.16
CA VAL A 166 -7.39 -6.23 14.94
C VAL A 166 -5.94 -5.74 14.95
N GLN A 167 -5.67 -4.61 14.28
CA GLN A 167 -4.36 -3.99 14.26
C GLN A 167 -3.91 -3.56 15.67
N ASP A 168 -4.81 -2.98 16.46
CA ASP A 168 -4.56 -2.60 17.85
C ASP A 168 -4.32 -3.80 18.77
N LYS A 169 -5.01 -4.91 18.55
CA LYS A 169 -4.75 -6.16 19.28
C LYS A 169 -3.38 -6.72 18.93
N LEU A 170 -3.01 -6.71 17.64
CA LEU A 170 -1.72 -7.19 17.17
C LEU A 170 -0.55 -6.33 17.69
N SER A 171 -0.70 -5.01 17.73
CA SER A 171 0.32 -4.09 18.28
C SER A 171 0.55 -4.36 19.77
N LYS A 172 -0.53 -4.44 20.57
CA LYS A 172 -0.45 -4.78 22.01
C LYS A 172 0.18 -6.15 22.27
N LEU A 173 -0.10 -7.14 21.43
CA LEU A 173 0.53 -8.46 21.51
C LEU A 173 2.03 -8.42 21.20
N ARG A 174 2.45 -7.62 20.21
CA ARG A 174 3.87 -7.42 19.89
C ARG A 174 4.62 -6.73 21.02
N GLU A 175 4.06 -5.67 21.59
CA GLU A 175 4.66 -4.97 22.74
C GLU A 175 4.85 -5.91 23.94
N ARG A 176 3.85 -6.75 24.23
CA ARG A 176 3.95 -7.78 25.28
C ARG A 176 5.07 -8.79 25.00
N ARG A 177 5.23 -9.23 23.76
CA ARG A 177 6.31 -10.15 23.34
C ARG A 177 7.69 -9.49 23.45
N GLN A 178 7.83 -8.23 23.05
CA GLN A 178 9.09 -7.48 23.17
C GLN A 178 9.48 -7.23 24.63
N ARG A 179 8.53 -6.87 25.51
CA ARG A 179 8.78 -6.75 26.97
C ARG A 179 9.28 -8.08 27.57
N ARG A 180 8.69 -9.20 27.16
CA ARG A 180 9.12 -10.54 27.62
C ARG A 180 10.52 -10.93 27.12
N LYS A 181 10.92 -10.51 25.92
CA LYS A 181 12.29 -10.71 25.41
C LYS A 181 13.31 -9.85 26.18
N ARG A 182 13.00 -8.58 26.44
CA ARG A 182 13.87 -7.68 27.23
C ARG A 182 14.10 -8.18 28.65
N ASN A 183 13.08 -8.70 29.32
CA ASN A 183 13.21 -9.20 30.70
C ASN A 183 13.90 -10.58 30.82
N ARG A 184 14.32 -11.19 29.69
CA ARG A 184 15.05 -12.46 29.65
C ARG A 184 16.54 -12.29 29.31
N THR A 185 16.98 -11.05 29.10
CA THR A 185 18.38 -10.66 28.88
C THR A 185 18.88 -9.92 30.11
#